data_AF-A0A3C1WD45-F1
#
_entry.id   AF-A0A3C1WD45-F1
#
_cell.length_a   1.000
_cell.length_b   1.000
_cell.length_c   1.000
_cell.angle_alpha   90.00
_cell.angle_beta   90.00
_cell.angle_gamma   90.00
#
_symmetry.space_group_name_H-M   'P 1'
#
loop_
_entity.id
_entity.type
_entity.pdbx_description
1 polymer ?
#
loop_
_entity_poly.entity_id
_entity_poly.type
_entity_poly.pdbx_seq_one_letter_code
_entity_poly.pdbx_strand_id
1 'polypeptide(L)' 'ISSVDQTDSLLQSKDSLIQQLLIELSDKINAGTSFSSLAKLHSQDPSYKNGGESGWLDENRLPVVFKQHLSQLKADE' A
#
# COMPACT_ATOMS: atom_id res chain seq x y z
N ILE A 1 -29.75 -15.32 9.81
CA ILE A 1 -28.56 -14.75 10.50
C ILE A 1 -27.24 -15.21 9.85
N SER A 2 -27.24 -16.16 8.89
CA SER A 2 -26.01 -16.70 8.25
C SER A 2 -25.36 -15.81 7.18
N SER A 3 -26.05 -14.78 6.67
CA SER A 3 -25.50 -13.92 5.61
C SER A 3 -24.38 -12.99 6.08
N VAL A 4 -24.31 -12.68 7.39
CA VAL A 4 -23.29 -11.78 7.95
C VAL A 4 -21.94 -12.50 8.11
N ASP A 5 -21.94 -13.77 8.55
CA ASP A 5 -20.70 -14.57 8.64
C ASP A 5 -20.05 -14.80 7.27
N GLN A 6 -20.86 -14.94 6.21
CA GLN A 6 -20.35 -15.09 4.85
C GLN A 6 -19.72 -13.79 4.33
N THR A 7 -20.24 -12.63 4.69
CA THR A 7 -19.64 -11.35 4.26
C THR A 7 -18.31 -11.07 4.93
N ASP A 8 -18.16 -11.40 6.22
CA ASP A 8 -16.91 -11.20 6.95
C ASP A 8 -15.81 -12.16 6.48
N SER A 9 -16.17 -13.43 6.21
CA SER A 9 -15.23 -14.41 5.64
C SER A 9 -14.76 -14.03 4.23
N LEU A 10 -15.66 -13.49 3.40
CA LEU A 10 -15.31 -12.98 2.07
C LEU A 10 -14.41 -11.73 2.15
N LEU A 11 -14.63 -10.85 3.13
CA LEU A 11 -13.81 -9.66 3.34
C LEU A 11 -12.39 -10.04 3.80
N GLN A 12 -12.26 -10.96 4.74
CA GLN A 12 -10.97 -11.53 5.18
C GLN A 12 -10.20 -12.18 4.02
N SER A 13 -10.93 -12.87 3.13
CA SER A 13 -10.33 -13.48 1.94
C SER A 13 -9.78 -12.41 0.98
N LYS A 14 -10.49 -11.29 0.81
CA LYS A 14 -10.00 -10.16 0.00
C LYS A 14 -8.80 -9.47 0.63
N ASP A 15 -8.82 -9.23 1.93
CA ASP A 15 -7.71 -8.60 2.65
C ASP A 15 -6.43 -9.45 2.51
N SER A 16 -6.57 -10.77 2.60
CA SER A 16 -5.45 -11.71 2.40
C SER A 16 -4.87 -11.62 0.98
N LEU A 17 -5.73 -11.48 -0.03
CA LEU A 17 -5.28 -11.32 -1.43
C LEU A 17 -4.59 -9.97 -1.66
N ILE A 18 -5.09 -8.90 -1.04
CA ILE A 18 -4.46 -7.58 -1.10
C ILE A 18 -3.09 -7.62 -0.42
N GLN A 19 -2.99 -8.24 0.75
CA GLN A 19 -1.71 -8.42 1.45
C GLN A 19 -0.71 -9.20 0.60
N GLN A 20 -1.13 -10.31 -0.01
CA GLN A 20 -0.28 -11.11 -0.88
C GLN A 20 0.22 -10.29 -2.09
N LEU A 21 -0.66 -9.53 -2.72
CA LEU A 21 -0.29 -8.63 -3.82
C LEU A 21 0.74 -7.58 -3.37
N LEU A 22 0.53 -6.94 -2.22
CA LEU A 22 1.45 -5.93 -1.69
C LEU A 22 2.84 -6.52 -1.40
N ILE A 23 2.90 -7.75 -0.86
CA ILE A 23 4.15 -8.48 -0.64
C ILE A 23 4.86 -8.73 -1.97
N GLU A 24 4.16 -9.22 -2.99
CA GLU A 24 4.74 -9.47 -4.31
C GLU A 24 5.28 -8.20 -4.99
N LEU A 25 4.57 -7.07 -4.83
CA LEU A 25 5.04 -5.77 -5.35
C LEU A 25 6.27 -5.29 -4.59
N SER A 26 6.30 -5.44 -3.26
CA SER A 26 7.47 -5.15 -2.42
C SER A 26 8.69 -5.96 -2.83
N ASP A 27 8.53 -7.27 -3.06
CA ASP A 27 9.62 -8.14 -3.52
C ASP A 27 10.19 -7.70 -4.88
N LYS A 28 9.32 -7.27 -5.81
CA LYS A 28 9.76 -6.73 -7.10
C LYS A 28 10.54 -5.42 -6.95
N ILE A 29 10.13 -4.54 -6.03
CA ILE A 29 10.84 -3.29 -5.72
C ILE A 29 12.24 -3.62 -5.17
N ASN A 30 12.32 -4.53 -4.20
CA ASN A 30 13.58 -4.97 -3.61
C ASN A 30 14.50 -5.66 -4.64
N ALA A 31 13.93 -6.31 -5.66
CA ALA A 31 14.67 -6.89 -6.78
C ALA A 31 15.12 -5.86 -7.84
N GLY A 32 14.84 -4.56 -7.63
CA GLY A 32 15.26 -3.46 -8.50
C GLY A 32 14.21 -3.00 -9.52
N THR A 33 12.98 -3.49 -9.44
CA THR A 33 11.88 -2.95 -10.26
C THR A 33 11.52 -1.55 -9.76
N SER A 34 11.29 -0.60 -10.67
CA SER A 34 10.91 0.77 -10.29
C SER A 34 9.56 0.80 -9.56
N PHE A 35 9.55 1.41 -8.37
CA PHE A 35 8.33 1.74 -7.63
C PHE A 35 7.33 2.53 -8.51
N SER A 36 7.81 3.57 -9.21
CA SER A 36 6.98 4.43 -10.07
C SER A 36 6.23 3.64 -11.15
N SER A 37 6.89 2.65 -11.75
CA SER A 37 6.27 1.78 -12.76
C SER A 37 5.19 0.89 -12.16
N LEU A 38 5.43 0.32 -10.98
CA LEU A 38 4.46 -0.52 -10.29
C LEU A 38 3.27 0.30 -9.77
N ALA A 39 3.52 1.50 -9.25
CA ALA A 39 2.48 2.43 -8.81
C ALA A 39 1.55 2.82 -9.98
N LYS A 40 2.11 3.14 -11.16
CA LYS A 40 1.31 3.42 -12.37
C LYS A 40 0.38 2.29 -12.78
N LEU A 41 0.79 1.04 -12.55
CA LEU A 41 0.05 -0.15 -12.99
C LEU A 41 -0.97 -0.64 -11.96
N HIS A 42 -0.65 -0.52 -10.67
CA HIS A 42 -1.39 -1.20 -9.60
C HIS A 42 -1.99 -0.26 -8.55
N SER A 43 -1.55 1.00 -8.46
CA SER A 43 -2.07 1.91 -7.43
C SER A 43 -3.51 2.33 -7.73
N GLN A 44 -4.34 2.32 -6.70
CA GLN A 44 -5.71 2.84 -6.75
C GLN A 44 -5.79 4.32 -6.34
N ASP A 45 -4.69 4.91 -5.87
CA ASP A 45 -4.63 6.32 -5.52
C ASP A 45 -4.36 7.18 -6.77
N PRO A 46 -4.98 8.37 -6.93
CA PRO A 46 -4.77 9.25 -8.09
C PRO A 46 -3.31 9.61 -8.39
N SER A 47 -2.40 9.52 -7.41
CA SER A 47 -0.95 9.61 -7.60
C SER A 47 -0.37 8.54 -8.53
N TYR A 48 -1.11 7.49 -8.93
CA TYR A 48 -0.64 6.59 -9.98
C TYR A 48 -0.19 7.36 -11.23
N LYS A 49 -0.80 8.51 -11.53
CA LYS A 49 -0.47 9.37 -12.67
C LYS A 49 0.94 9.94 -12.62
N ASN A 50 1.44 10.28 -11.43
CA ASN A 50 2.81 10.75 -11.20
C ASN A 50 3.71 9.65 -10.60
N GLY A 51 3.34 8.37 -10.73
CA GLY A 51 4.17 7.27 -10.25
C GLY A 51 4.16 7.08 -8.73
N GLY A 52 3.11 7.52 -8.06
CA GLY A 52 2.95 7.35 -6.61
C GLY A 52 3.65 8.41 -5.77
N GLU A 53 4.02 9.55 -6.36
CA GLU A 53 4.63 10.64 -5.60
C GLU A 53 3.59 11.34 -4.72
N SER A 54 3.82 11.33 -3.41
CA SER A 54 2.97 11.98 -2.41
C SER A 54 3.25 13.48 -2.22
N GLY A 55 4.37 13.98 -2.75
CA GLY A 55 4.85 15.33 -2.47
C GLY A 55 5.20 15.54 -0.99
N TRP A 56 5.08 16.78 -0.51
CA TRP A 56 5.30 17.10 0.90
C TRP A 56 4.06 16.81 1.73
N LEU A 57 4.18 15.89 2.69
CA LEU A 57 3.11 15.52 3.63
C LEU A 57 3.31 16.24 4.97
N ASP A 58 2.22 16.76 5.54
CA ASP A 58 2.18 17.25 6.92
C ASP A 58 2.02 16.07 7.88
N GLU A 59 3.06 15.76 8.63
CA GLU A 59 3.10 14.64 9.57
C GLU A 59 1.93 14.66 10.56
N ASN A 60 1.49 15.85 10.99
CA ASN A 60 0.38 15.98 11.95
C ASN A 60 -0.96 15.48 11.39
N ARG A 61 -1.10 15.44 10.07
CA ARG A 61 -2.30 14.98 9.37
C ARG A 61 -2.28 13.49 9.05
N LEU A 62 -1.14 12.82 9.26
CA LEU A 62 -1.02 11.40 8.99
C LEU A 62 -1.57 10.55 10.14
N PRO A 63 -2.22 9.41 9.84
CA PRO A 63 -2.61 8.44 10.85
C PRO A 63 -1.39 7.98 11.67
N VAL A 64 -1.62 7.64 12.95
CA VAL A 64 -0.55 7.24 13.88
C VAL A 64 0.26 6.06 13.33
N VAL A 65 -0.41 5.09 12.72
CA VAL A 65 0.24 3.92 12.10
C VAL A 65 1.25 4.32 11.03
N PHE A 66 0.96 5.34 10.21
CA PHE A 66 1.89 5.83 9.20
C PHE A 66 3.09 6.53 9.82
N LYS A 67 2.86 7.38 10.83
CA LYS A 67 3.95 8.12 11.52
C LYS A 67 5.01 7.19 12.11
N GLN A 68 4.58 6.07 12.71
CA GLN A 68 5.49 5.08 13.28
C GLN A 68 6.44 4.49 12.23
N HIS A 69 5.92 4.17 11.04
CA HIS A 69 6.73 3.62 9.96
C HIS A 69 7.57 4.68 9.24
N LEU A 70 7.04 5.89 9.01
CA LEU A 70 7.80 6.97 8.38
C LEU A 70 9.06 7.35 9.17
N SER A 71 8.99 7.33 10.50
CA SER A 71 10.16 7.61 11.35
C SER A 71 11.31 6.60 11.19
N GLN A 72 11.06 5.45 10.56
CA GLN A 72 12.01 4.36 10.39
C GLN A 72 12.62 4.31 8.99
N LEU A 73 12.06 5.05 8.03
CA LEU A 73 12.54 5.06 6.64
C LEU A 73 13.82 5.89 6.52
N LYS A 74 14.78 5.37 5.75
CA LYS A 74 15.93 6.16 5.33
C LYS A 74 15.59 6.96 4.08
N ALA A 75 16.42 7.97 3.80
CA ALA A 75 16.37 8.62 2.51
C ALA A 75 16.59 7.58 1.40
N ASP A 76 15.74 7.64 0.36
CA ASP A 76 15.75 6.77 -0.82
C ASP A 76 15.49 5.26 -0.54
N GLU A 77 14.79 4.95 0.56
CA GLU A 77 14.31 3.60 0.93
C GLU A 77 12.81 3.40 0.66
#